data_AF-A0A952KIA1-F1
#
_entry.id   AF-A0A952KIA1-F1
#
_cell.length_a   1.000
_cell.length_b   1.000
_cell.length_c   1.000
_cell.angle_alpha   90.00
_cell.angle_beta   90.00
_cell.angle_gamma   90.00
#
_symmetry.space_group_name_H-M   'P 1'
#
loop_
_entity.id
_entity.type
_entity.pdbx_description
1 polymer ?
#
loop_
_entity_poly.entity_id
_entity_poly.type
_entity_poly.pdbx_seq_one_letter_code
_entity_poly.pdbx_strand_id
1 'polypeptide(L)'
;LVTMVYAPMAAALVEMFPPRIRYSAMSAPYHFGNGWFGGLLPFISFTIIATTGGIYDGLWYPIIVAGVTFVIGFFFYKEKKTDE
;
A
#
# COMPACT_ATOMS: atom_id res chain seq x y z
N LEU A 1 14.60 -4.81 3.96
CA LEU A 1 13.45 -3.98 3.50
C LEU A 1 12.24 -4.83 3.11
N VAL A 2 12.37 -5.82 2.23
CA VAL A 2 11.24 -6.71 1.86
C VAL A 2 10.68 -7.48 3.07
N THR A 3 11.54 -8.06 3.92
CA THR A 3 11.12 -8.88 5.08
C THR A 3 10.29 -8.12 6.11
N MET A 4 10.73 -6.92 6.48
CA MET A 4 10.09 -6.01 7.44
C MET A 4 8.73 -5.45 6.98
N VAL A 5 8.36 -5.62 5.70
CA VAL A 5 7.07 -5.17 5.15
C VAL A 5 6.17 -6.36 4.82
N TYR A 6 6.69 -7.36 4.11
CA TYR A 6 5.87 -8.47 3.62
C TYR A 6 5.37 -9.40 4.73
N ALA A 7 6.21 -9.68 5.75
CA ALA A 7 5.82 -10.53 6.86
C ALA A 7 4.64 -9.93 7.69
N PRO A 8 4.72 -8.68 8.17
CA PRO A 8 3.59 -8.08 8.88
C PRO A 8 2.37 -7.85 7.98
N MET A 9 2.56 -7.51 6.69
CA MET A 9 1.44 -7.36 5.76
C MET A 9 0.66 -8.67 5.58
N ALA A 10 1.36 -9.80 5.42
CA ALA A 10 0.73 -11.11 5.31
C ALA A 10 -0.06 -11.45 6.59
N ALA A 11 0.53 -11.26 7.77
CA ALA A 11 -0.14 -11.51 9.05
C ALA A 11 -1.40 -10.63 9.22
N ALA A 12 -1.27 -9.32 8.99
CA ALA A 12 -2.38 -8.38 9.14
C ALA A 12 -3.55 -8.70 8.20
N LEU A 13 -3.27 -9.04 6.93
CA LEU A 13 -4.30 -9.42 5.97
C LEU A 13 -5.00 -10.74 6.35
N VAL A 14 -4.27 -11.70 6.94
CA VAL A 14 -4.84 -12.98 7.42
C VAL A 14 -5.83 -12.75 8.56
N GLU A 15 -5.53 -11.82 9.45
CA GLU A 15 -6.36 -11.50 10.62
C GLU A 15 -7.59 -10.62 10.29
N MET A 16 -7.48 -9.79 9.24
CA MET A 16 -8.58 -8.93 8.82
C MET A 16 -9.74 -9.71 8.21
N PHE A 17 -9.48 -10.82 7.51
CA PHE A 17 -10.51 -11.57 6.76
C PHE A 17 -10.82 -12.97 7.32
N PRO A 18 -12.12 -13.36 7.38
CA PRO A 18 -12.52 -14.71 7.79
C PRO A 18 -11.92 -15.80 6.89
N PRO A 19 -11.59 -17.00 7.42
CA PRO A 19 -10.92 -18.05 6.66
C PRO A 19 -11.61 -18.44 5.36
N ARG A 20 -12.95 -18.44 5.34
CA ARG A 20 -13.77 -18.86 4.19
C ARG A 20 -13.65 -17.96 2.95
N ILE A 21 -13.34 -16.67 3.12
CA ILE A 21 -13.19 -15.70 2.02
C ILE A 21 -11.77 -15.16 1.90
N ARG A 22 -10.85 -15.62 2.75
CA ARG A 22 -9.53 -15.03 2.94
C ARG A 22 -8.74 -14.92 1.63
N TYR A 23 -8.71 -15.98 0.82
CA TYR A 23 -7.98 -15.97 -0.45
C TYR A 23 -8.49 -14.89 -1.42
N SER A 24 -9.80 -14.82 -1.65
CA SER A 24 -10.40 -13.82 -2.55
C SER A 24 -10.32 -12.40 -1.97
N ALA A 25 -10.57 -12.26 -0.66
CA ALA A 25 -10.61 -10.97 0.01
C ALA A 25 -9.22 -10.35 0.23
N MET A 26 -8.15 -11.15 0.35
CA MET A 26 -6.77 -10.65 0.37
C MET A 26 -6.27 -10.18 -0.99
N SER A 27 -6.70 -10.88 -2.04
CA SER A 27 -6.30 -10.60 -3.41
C SER A 27 -6.78 -9.21 -3.87
N ALA A 28 -7.99 -8.81 -3.46
CA ALA A 28 -8.55 -7.50 -3.78
C ALA A 28 -7.69 -6.29 -3.33
N PRO A 29 -7.37 -6.10 -2.03
CA PRO A 29 -6.53 -5.00 -1.58
C PRO A 29 -5.09 -5.12 -2.13
N TYR A 30 -4.56 -6.34 -2.25
CA TYR A 30 -3.21 -6.54 -2.78
C TYR A 30 -3.10 -6.13 -4.26
N HIS A 31 -3.99 -6.60 -5.13
CA HIS A 31 -3.92 -6.24 -6.56
C HIS A 31 -4.44 -4.84 -6.84
N PHE A 32 -5.42 -4.35 -6.11
CA PHE A 32 -5.84 -2.97 -6.24
C PHE A 32 -4.70 -2.03 -5.85
N GLY A 33 -4.06 -2.26 -4.71
CA GLY A 33 -2.94 -1.47 -4.23
C GLY A 33 -1.75 -1.50 -5.20
N ASN A 34 -1.31 -2.70 -5.58
CA ASN A 34 -0.19 -2.86 -6.51
C ASN A 34 -0.52 -2.35 -7.93
N GLY A 35 -1.73 -2.57 -8.42
CA GLY A 35 -2.15 -2.18 -9.76
C GLY A 35 -2.31 -0.66 -9.90
N TRP A 36 -3.03 -0.03 -8.98
CA TRP A 36 -3.29 1.40 -9.06
C TRP A 36 -2.09 2.23 -8.62
N PHE A 37 -1.56 2.00 -7.41
CA PHE A 37 -0.48 2.84 -6.89
C PHE A 37 0.88 2.45 -7.46
N GLY A 38 1.18 1.15 -7.54
CA GLY A 38 2.44 0.66 -8.10
C GLY A 38 2.48 0.71 -9.62
N GLY A 39 1.42 0.24 -10.29
CA GLY A 39 1.37 0.13 -11.74
C GLY A 39 1.32 1.48 -12.47
N LEU A 40 0.64 2.48 -11.89
CA LEU A 40 0.59 3.83 -12.47
C LEU A 40 1.78 4.70 -12.08
N LEU A 41 2.64 4.26 -11.15
CA LEU A 41 3.79 5.03 -10.68
C LEU A 41 4.68 5.51 -11.82
N PRO A 42 5.15 4.67 -12.77
CA PRO A 42 6.01 5.14 -13.85
C PRO A 42 5.32 6.19 -14.72
N PHE A 43 4.04 5.97 -15.06
CA PHE A 43 3.27 6.91 -15.88
C PHE A 43 3.12 8.27 -15.21
N ILE A 44 2.72 8.30 -13.93
CA ILE A 44 2.53 9.55 -13.18
C ILE A 44 3.88 10.23 -12.94
N SER A 45 4.90 9.48 -12.52
CA SER A 45 6.24 10.02 -12.28
C SER A 45 6.83 10.63 -13.56
N PHE A 46 6.73 9.98 -14.71
CA PHE A 46 7.19 10.57 -15.97
C PHE A 46 6.36 11.77 -16.41
N THR A 47 5.04 11.74 -16.19
CA THR A 47 4.18 12.89 -16.49
C THR A 47 4.61 14.10 -15.68
N ILE A 48 4.86 13.94 -14.37
CA ILE A 48 5.34 15.02 -13.49
C ILE A 48 6.71 15.53 -13.95
N ILE A 49 7.66 14.65 -14.25
CA ILE A 49 8.99 15.07 -14.73
C ILE A 49 8.86 15.85 -16.05
N ALA A 50 8.01 15.39 -16.97
CA ALA A 50 7.78 16.05 -18.25
C ALA A 50 7.13 17.43 -18.12
N THR A 51 6.26 17.65 -17.13
CA THR A 51 5.62 18.96 -16.91
C THR A 51 6.47 19.93 -16.11
N THR A 52 7.28 19.42 -15.18
CA THR A 52 8.00 20.25 -14.19
C THR A 52 9.47 20.47 -14.58
N GLY A 53 10.04 19.57 -15.38
CA GLY A 53 11.42 19.61 -15.84
C GLY A 53 12.46 19.08 -14.83
N GLY A 54 12.07 18.86 -13.57
CA GLY A 54 12.93 18.30 -12.54
C GLY A 54 12.93 16.78 -12.54
N ILE A 55 14.11 16.16 -12.65
CA ILE A 55 14.27 14.69 -12.66
C ILE A 55 13.83 14.01 -11.36
N TYR A 56 13.76 14.76 -10.26
CA TYR A 56 13.35 14.25 -8.95
C TYR A 56 11.87 14.48 -8.65
N ASP A 57 11.15 15.28 -9.44
CA ASP A 57 9.78 15.67 -9.11
C ASP A 57 8.82 14.49 -9.16
N GLY A 58 9.12 13.48 -9.98
CA GLY A 58 8.39 12.21 -10.03
C GLY A 58 8.39 11.43 -8.70
N LEU A 59 9.33 11.71 -7.78
CA LEU A 59 9.40 11.08 -6.46
C LEU A 59 8.27 11.53 -5.52
N TRP A 60 7.66 12.69 -5.76
CA TRP A 60 6.58 13.18 -4.91
C TRP A 60 5.36 12.25 -4.93
N TYR A 61 5.10 11.57 -6.05
CA TYR A 61 3.99 10.63 -6.13
C TYR A 61 4.09 9.48 -5.11
N PRO A 62 5.14 8.64 -5.11
CA PRO A 62 5.26 7.59 -4.10
C PRO A 62 5.43 8.12 -2.67
N ILE A 63 6.09 9.27 -2.48
CA ILE A 63 6.25 9.88 -1.15
C ILE A 63 4.89 10.26 -0.55
N ILE A 64 4.03 10.92 -1.33
CA ILE A 64 2.69 11.31 -0.88
C ILE A 64 1.84 10.07 -0.61
N VAL A 65 1.84 9.07 -1.51
CA VAL A 65 1.08 7.82 -1.30
C VAL A 65 1.53 7.09 -0.03
N ALA A 66 2.84 6.99 0.20
CA ALA A 66 3.39 6.40 1.42
C ALA A 66 3.01 7.20 2.67
N GLY A 67 3.11 8.53 2.62
CA GLY A 67 2.73 9.42 3.72
C GLY A 67 1.25 9.31 4.08
N VAL A 68 0.36 9.31 3.09
CA VAL A 68 -1.09 9.12 3.31
C VAL A 68 -1.37 7.73 3.91
N THR A 69 -0.73 6.68 3.39
CA THR A 69 -0.89 5.32 3.93
C THR A 69 -0.43 5.24 5.39
N PHE A 70 0.69 5.88 5.72
CA PHE A 70 1.19 5.96 7.09
C PHE A 70 0.21 6.69 8.01
N VAL A 71 -0.29 7.87 7.61
CA VAL A 71 -1.26 8.64 8.41
C VAL A 71 -2.54 7.84 8.64
N ILE A 72 -3.08 7.19 7.61
CA ILE A 72 -4.27 6.35 7.74
C ILE A 72 -3.99 5.18 8.68
N GLY A 73 -2.89 4.45 8.47
CA GLY A 73 -2.52 3.33 9.34
C GLY A 73 -2.35 3.76 10.79
N PHE A 74 -1.67 4.88 11.03
CA PHE A 74 -1.40 5.39 12.37
C PHE A 74 -2.67 5.74 13.15
N PHE A 75 -3.69 6.34 12.50
CA PHE A 75 -4.92 6.75 13.18
C PHE A 75 -6.03 5.69 13.17
N PHE A 76 -6.12 4.85 12.14
CA PHE A 76 -7.26 3.97 11.91
C PHE A 76 -6.96 2.48 12.06
N TYR A 77 -5.70 2.06 11.99
CA TYR A 77 -5.38 0.65 12.20
C TYR A 77 -5.57 0.30 13.68
N LYS A 78 -6.61 -0.47 13.95
CA LYS A 78 -6.89 -1.03 15.28
C LYS A 78 -6.49 -2.49 15.30
N GLU A 79 -5.63 -2.84 16.24
CA GLU A 79 -5.27 -4.22 16.51
C GLU A 79 -6.52 -4.97 17.00
N LYS A 80 -6.84 -6.10 16.36
CA LYS A 80 -7.82 -7.02 16.94
C LYS A 80 -7.13 -7.72 18.10
N LYS A 81 -7.64 -7.55 19.33
CA LYS A 81 -7.26 -8.45 20.42
C LYS A 81 -7.72 -9.85 20.03
N THR A 82 -6.77 -10.76 19.92
CA THR A 82 -7.05 -12.18 19.98
C THR A 82 -7.49 -12.44 21.41
N ASP A 83 -8.81 -12.46 21.65
CA ASP A 83 -9.33 -13.01 22.90
C ASP A 83 -8.89 -14.49 22.93
N GLU A 84 -8.18 -14.88 24.00
CA GLU A 84 -7.64 -16.23 24.25
C GLU A 84 -8.71 -17.32 24.22
#